data_AF-A0A967YCG8-F1
#
_entry.id   AF-A0A967YCG8-F1
#
_cell.length_a   1.000
_cell.length_b   1.000
_cell.length_c   1.000
_cell.angle_alpha   90.00
_cell.angle_beta   90.00
_cell.angle_gamma   90.00
#
_symmetry.space_group_name_H-M   'P 1'
#
loop_
_entity.id
_entity.type
_entity.pdbx_description
1 polymer ?
#
loop_
_entity_poly.entity_id
_entity_poly.type
_entity_poly.pdbx_seq_one_letter_code
_entity_poly.pdbx_strand_id
1 'polypeptide(L)'
;MLNKVIFIVTIAALAVVGVNPAAAGECCGCDPIYDRNENGLVEISAYVRDFPCMENSNILTTVTKGSVIKIIAETDGWYKVKLSDGTIGWVGARLMSKTTAAVTTTQKTQTQTQTQAKTGETAYTLRRFAGYIFLQVEKNGEAYYYHPAEYRRYYLGRPADAFQVMRKLSLGAKHDFIANTTYFPDHVVGRILLDVEKNGEAYYIYPKDRKKYYLGRPDDAFRIMRELGLGISNVNLNLVDTGTIY
;
A
#
# COMPACT_ATOMS: atom_id res chain seq x y z
N MET A 1 59.34 -52.09 -27.88
CA MET A 1 59.44 -50.87 -28.71
C MET A 1 58.20 -50.04 -28.40
N LEU A 2 58.19 -48.74 -28.13
CA LEU A 2 59.16 -47.72 -27.77
C LEU A 2 58.26 -46.58 -27.24
N ASN A 3 58.64 -45.97 -26.12
CA ASN A 3 58.02 -44.79 -25.53
C ASN A 3 57.69 -43.70 -26.57
N LYS A 4 56.54 -43.04 -26.42
CA LYS A 4 56.41 -41.59 -26.63
C LYS A 4 55.26 -41.02 -25.79
N VAL A 5 55.66 -40.36 -24.72
CA VAL A 5 54.85 -39.48 -23.88
C VAL A 5 54.56 -38.20 -24.67
N ILE A 6 53.29 -37.81 -24.80
CA ILE A 6 52.89 -36.48 -25.27
C ILE A 6 51.88 -35.91 -24.26
N PHE A 7 52.36 -34.93 -23.49
CA PHE A 7 51.60 -34.03 -22.63
C PHE A 7 51.04 -32.90 -23.51
N ILE A 8 49.72 -32.75 -23.64
CA ILE A 8 49.11 -31.49 -24.10
C ILE A 8 47.85 -31.19 -23.28
N VAL A 9 48.08 -30.27 -22.34
CA VAL A 9 47.21 -29.25 -21.74
C VAL A 9 45.71 -29.29 -22.10
N THR A 10 44.89 -29.65 -21.13
CA THR A 10 43.45 -29.36 -21.08
C THR A 10 43.22 -27.87 -20.82
N ILE A 11 42.73 -27.14 -21.83
CA ILE A 11 42.11 -25.83 -21.63
C ILE A 11 40.63 -26.08 -21.34
N ALA A 12 40.28 -26.07 -20.05
CA ALA A 12 38.88 -25.99 -19.64
C ALA A 12 38.37 -24.57 -19.95
N ALA A 13 37.56 -24.45 -20.99
CA ALA A 13 36.78 -23.25 -21.24
C ALA A 13 35.76 -23.09 -20.11
N LEU A 14 36.05 -22.23 -19.14
CA LEU A 14 35.03 -21.69 -18.25
C LEU A 14 34.12 -20.79 -19.10
N ALA A 15 33.00 -21.34 -19.55
CA ALA A 15 31.88 -20.52 -19.96
C ALA A 15 31.44 -19.74 -18.72
N VAL A 16 31.69 -18.43 -18.73
CA VAL A 16 31.12 -17.48 -17.78
C VAL A 16 29.61 -17.60 -17.94
N VAL A 17 28.98 -18.28 -16.99
CA VAL A 17 27.53 -18.24 -16.85
C VAL A 17 27.23 -16.79 -16.47
N GLY A 18 26.80 -16.00 -17.46
CA GLY A 18 26.21 -14.71 -17.21
C GLY A 18 24.99 -14.97 -16.33
N VAL A 19 25.14 -14.75 -15.03
CA VAL A 19 24.00 -14.56 -14.16
C VAL A 19 23.33 -13.29 -14.66
N ASN A 20 22.26 -13.46 -15.43
CA ASN A 20 21.29 -12.39 -15.64
C ASN A 20 20.97 -11.81 -14.27
N PRO A 21 21.09 -10.49 -14.05
CA PRO A 21 20.58 -9.89 -12.83
C PRO A 21 19.08 -10.17 -12.82
N ALA A 22 18.68 -11.07 -11.93
CA ALA A 22 17.28 -11.43 -11.72
C ALA A 22 16.47 -10.14 -11.56
N ALA A 23 15.39 -10.08 -12.33
CA ALA A 23 14.42 -9.01 -12.27
C ALA A 23 13.96 -8.82 -10.82
N ALA A 24 14.30 -7.67 -10.25
CA ALA A 24 13.66 -7.18 -9.04
C ALA A 24 12.18 -6.90 -9.39
N GLY A 25 11.26 -7.78 -8.96
CA GLY A 25 9.83 -7.48 -9.02
C GLY A 25 8.83 -8.61 -9.27
N GLU A 26 9.18 -9.90 -9.12
CA GLU A 26 8.23 -10.99 -9.49
C GLU A 26 7.90 -12.03 -8.41
N CYS A 27 8.35 -11.89 -7.17
CA CYS A 27 7.93 -12.79 -6.10
C CYS A 27 7.95 -12.14 -4.71
N CYS A 28 6.82 -12.20 -4.00
CA CYS A 28 6.78 -11.79 -2.60
C CYS A 28 7.66 -12.70 -1.75
N GLY A 29 8.64 -12.13 -1.06
CA GLY A 29 9.50 -12.86 -0.11
C GLY A 29 10.58 -13.75 -0.75
N CYS A 30 10.87 -13.58 -2.05
CA CYS A 30 12.07 -14.19 -2.65
C CYS A 30 13.34 -13.40 -2.41
N ASP A 31 13.23 -12.18 -1.86
CA ASP A 31 14.36 -11.44 -1.34
C ASP A 31 14.84 -12.06 -0.01
N PRO A 32 16.16 -12.17 0.19
CA PRO A 32 16.71 -12.65 1.45
C PRO A 32 16.26 -11.76 2.61
N ILE A 33 15.91 -12.39 3.73
CA ILE A 33 15.51 -11.68 4.95
C ILE A 33 16.76 -11.12 5.62
N TYR A 34 16.81 -9.80 5.78
CA TYR A 34 17.89 -9.13 6.49
C TYR A 34 17.49 -8.88 7.93
N ASP A 35 18.27 -9.40 8.87
CA ASP A 35 18.04 -9.16 10.29
C ASP A 35 18.23 -7.66 10.64
N ARG A 36 17.39 -7.21 11.57
CA ARG A 36 17.38 -5.84 12.10
C ARG A 36 17.22 -5.91 13.61
N ASN A 37 17.63 -4.86 14.30
CA ASN A 37 17.40 -4.72 15.75
C ASN A 37 17.18 -3.26 16.08
N GLU A 38 16.18 -2.67 15.42
CA GLU A 38 15.90 -1.24 15.48
C GLU A 38 14.46 -1.03 15.95
N ASN A 39 14.17 0.17 16.45
CA ASN A 39 12.80 0.57 16.72
C ASN A 39 12.26 1.35 15.52
N GLY A 40 10.99 1.13 15.20
CA GLY A 40 10.29 1.82 14.14
C GLY A 40 9.07 2.54 14.69
N LEU A 41 8.93 3.81 14.33
CA LEU A 41 7.72 4.58 14.52
C LEU A 41 6.75 4.24 13.40
N VAL A 42 5.54 3.82 13.76
CA VAL A 42 4.45 3.65 12.80
C VAL A 42 3.94 5.04 12.42
N GLU A 43 4.23 5.50 11.21
CA GLU A 43 3.79 6.81 10.72
C GLU A 43 2.33 6.79 10.25
N ILE A 44 1.86 5.62 9.82
CA ILE A 44 0.53 5.38 9.29
C ILE A 44 0.04 4.04 9.85
N SER A 45 -1.18 4.01 10.38
CA SER A 45 -1.77 2.76 10.86
C SER A 45 -1.80 1.72 9.74
N ALA A 46 -1.41 0.50 10.06
CA ALA A 46 -1.17 -0.53 9.05
C ALA A 46 -1.59 -1.90 9.56
N TYR A 47 -2.03 -2.77 8.65
CA TYR A 47 -2.27 -4.16 8.96
C TYR A 47 -0.94 -4.90 9.10
N VAL A 48 -0.83 -5.68 10.16
CA VAL A 48 0.25 -6.63 10.40
C VAL A 48 -0.19 -7.96 9.81
N ARG A 49 0.62 -8.50 8.91
CA ARG A 49 0.34 -9.74 8.17
C ARG A 49 1.24 -10.88 8.62
N ASP A 50 0.84 -12.12 8.37
CA ASP A 50 1.65 -13.31 8.64
C ASP A 50 2.80 -13.49 7.64
N PHE A 51 2.66 -12.94 6.43
CA PHE A 51 3.63 -13.07 5.33
C PHE A 51 3.91 -11.69 4.66
N PRO A 52 5.14 -11.41 4.19
CA PRO A 52 5.51 -10.12 3.56
C PRO A 52 4.99 -10.03 2.12
N CYS A 53 3.69 -10.21 1.94
CA CYS A 53 3.01 -10.08 0.66
C CYS A 53 1.63 -9.45 0.86
N MET A 54 1.14 -8.78 -0.18
CA MET A 54 -0.26 -8.35 -0.23
C MET A 54 -1.20 -9.48 -0.67
N GLU A 55 -0.72 -10.35 -1.56
CA GLU A 55 -1.43 -11.52 -2.06
C GLU A 55 -1.12 -12.75 -1.17
N ASN A 56 -2.12 -13.59 -0.90
CA ASN A 56 -1.97 -14.83 -0.14
C ASN A 56 -1.40 -14.70 1.29
N SER A 57 -1.65 -13.57 1.97
CA SER A 57 -1.33 -13.37 3.39
C SER A 57 -2.58 -13.04 4.22
N ASN A 58 -2.57 -13.46 5.48
CA ASN A 58 -3.63 -13.17 6.44
C ASN A 58 -3.27 -11.97 7.31
N ILE A 59 -4.29 -11.20 7.69
CA ILE A 59 -4.15 -10.09 8.62
C ILE A 59 -4.19 -10.65 10.04
N LEU A 60 -3.10 -10.52 10.78
CA LEU A 60 -2.98 -10.95 12.16
C LEU A 60 -3.59 -9.92 13.11
N THR A 61 -3.18 -8.65 12.93
CA THR A 61 -3.59 -7.54 13.78
C THR A 61 -3.36 -6.20 13.07
N THR A 62 -3.63 -5.09 13.74
CA THR A 62 -3.41 -3.74 13.21
C THR A 62 -2.51 -2.96 14.15
N VAL A 63 -1.48 -2.31 13.61
CA VAL A 63 -0.65 -1.35 14.33
C VAL A 63 -1.17 0.06 14.09
N THR A 64 -1.20 0.87 15.14
CA THR A 64 -1.70 2.25 15.09
C THR A 64 -0.55 3.25 14.92
N LYS A 65 -0.81 4.35 14.20
CA LYS A 65 0.12 5.47 14.06
C LYS A 65 0.59 5.99 15.43
N GLY A 66 1.88 6.30 15.54
CA GLY A 66 2.53 6.78 16.74
C GLY A 66 3.09 5.66 17.61
N SER A 67 2.71 4.40 17.35
CA SER A 67 3.28 3.25 18.04
C SER A 67 4.74 3.09 17.67
N VAL A 68 5.61 3.01 18.66
CA VAL A 68 7.00 2.58 18.47
C VAL A 68 7.06 1.07 18.68
N ILE A 69 7.37 0.33 17.63
CA ILE A 69 7.43 -1.13 17.62
C ILE A 69 8.81 -1.61 17.18
N LYS A 70 9.19 -2.81 17.58
CA LYS A 70 10.53 -3.34 17.28
C LYS A 70 10.56 -3.93 15.87
N ILE A 71 11.48 -3.45 15.04
CA ILE A 71 11.80 -4.02 13.72
C ILE A 71 12.90 -5.07 13.93
N ILE A 72 12.57 -6.32 13.63
CA ILE A 72 13.46 -7.47 13.81
C ILE A 72 14.03 -7.99 12.49
N ALA A 73 13.39 -7.70 11.36
CA ALA A 73 13.92 -8.03 10.04
C ALA A 73 13.30 -7.16 8.95
N GLU A 74 13.87 -7.22 7.75
CA GLU A 74 13.41 -6.53 6.55
C GLU A 74 13.55 -7.43 5.32
N THR A 75 12.56 -7.42 4.42
CA THR A 75 12.63 -8.05 3.08
C THR A 75 11.63 -7.38 2.15
N ASP A 76 11.96 -7.20 0.87
CA ASP A 76 11.03 -6.76 -0.20
C ASP A 76 10.12 -5.56 0.18
N GLY A 77 10.68 -4.55 0.85
CA GLY A 77 9.92 -3.38 1.30
C GLY A 77 8.94 -3.63 2.45
N TRP A 78 9.11 -4.73 3.19
CA TRP A 78 8.40 -5.08 4.42
C TRP A 78 9.34 -5.11 5.61
N TYR A 79 8.85 -4.64 6.76
CA TYR A 79 9.47 -4.85 8.06
C TYR A 79 8.77 -5.99 8.79
N LYS A 80 9.57 -6.95 9.27
CA LYS A 80 9.13 -7.89 10.30
C LYS A 80 9.18 -7.17 11.63
N VAL A 81 8.05 -7.09 12.30
CA VAL A 81 7.88 -6.35 13.54
C VAL A 81 7.44 -7.26 14.67
N LYS A 82 7.92 -6.96 15.88
CA LYS A 82 7.47 -7.56 17.13
C LYS A 82 6.70 -6.52 17.93
N LEU A 83 5.42 -6.80 18.15
CA LEU A 83 4.51 -5.96 18.92
C LEU A 83 4.73 -6.18 20.43
N SER A 84 4.23 -5.24 21.23
CA SER A 84 4.34 -5.28 22.70
C SER A 84 3.56 -6.44 23.34
N ASP A 85 2.53 -6.95 22.66
CA ASP A 85 1.75 -8.11 23.07
C ASP A 85 2.44 -9.46 22.74
N GLY A 86 3.61 -9.40 22.10
CA GLY A 86 4.38 -10.58 21.67
C GLY A 86 4.08 -11.04 20.25
N THR A 87 3.08 -10.47 19.57
CA THR A 87 2.74 -10.82 18.18
C THR A 87 3.89 -10.45 17.24
N ILE A 88 4.23 -11.36 16.34
CA ILE A 88 5.24 -11.16 15.30
C ILE A 88 4.55 -11.22 13.94
N GLY A 89 4.80 -10.23 13.08
CA GLY A 89 4.28 -10.21 11.73
C GLY A 89 4.99 -9.19 10.84
N TRP A 90 4.43 -8.96 9.66
CA TRP A 90 5.01 -8.13 8.61
C TRP A 90 4.16 -6.89 8.36
N VAL A 91 4.81 -5.74 8.23
CA VAL A 91 4.17 -4.46 7.93
C VAL A 91 4.97 -3.74 6.84
N GLY A 92 4.30 -2.99 5.97
CA GLY A 92 4.98 -2.29 4.87
C GLY A 92 5.99 -1.27 5.39
N ALA A 93 7.24 -1.35 4.94
CA ALA A 93 8.33 -0.50 5.42
C ALA A 93 8.05 0.99 5.21
N ARG A 94 7.39 1.34 4.09
CA ARG A 94 7.01 2.73 3.74
C ARG A 94 5.98 3.35 4.69
N LEU A 95 5.36 2.56 5.56
CA LEU A 95 4.37 3.03 6.55
C LEU A 95 5.05 3.34 7.90
N MET A 96 6.35 3.10 7.99
CA MET A 96 7.15 3.26 9.19
C MET A 96 8.37 4.15 8.92
N SER A 97 8.84 4.82 9.96
CA SER A 97 10.17 5.44 9.98
C SER A 97 11.00 4.87 11.11
N LYS A 98 12.32 4.78 10.87
CA LYS A 98 13.26 4.35 11.90
C LYS A 98 13.31 5.40 13.00
N THR A 99 13.31 4.97 14.26
CA THR A 99 13.39 5.86 15.41
C THR A 99 14.30 5.28 16.49
N THR A 100 14.96 6.16 17.24
CA THR A 100 15.71 5.79 18.44
C THR A 100 14.84 5.81 19.70
N ALA A 101 13.58 6.22 19.59
CA ALA A 101 12.62 6.19 20.69
C ALA A 101 12.39 4.76 21.20
N ALA A 102 12.18 4.61 22.51
CA ALA A 102 11.92 3.32 23.14
C ALA A 102 10.51 2.79 22.78
N VAL A 103 10.39 1.46 22.64
CA VAL A 103 9.13 0.76 22.36
C VAL A 103 8.08 1.18 23.39
N THR A 104 6.98 1.75 22.92
CA THR A 104 5.94 2.29 23.80
C THR A 104 4.95 1.17 24.14
N THR A 105 4.97 0.72 25.39
CA THR A 105 4.02 -0.25 25.95
C THR A 105 2.72 0.48 26.31
N THR A 106 1.63 0.23 25.58
CA THR A 106 0.34 0.89 25.86
C THR A 106 -0.55 -0.03 26.68
N GLN A 107 -0.75 0.30 27.97
CA GLN A 107 -1.95 -0.10 28.69
C GLN A 107 -3.12 0.81 28.27
N LYS A 108 -4.29 0.18 28.17
CA LYS A 108 -5.59 0.71 27.73
C LYS A 108 -6.12 1.76 28.72
N THR A 109 -6.39 3.00 28.31
CA THR A 109 -7.37 3.91 28.96
C THR A 109 -7.79 5.02 27.98
N GLN A 110 -9.11 5.26 27.90
CA GLN A 110 -9.76 6.35 27.16
C GLN A 110 -9.69 7.68 27.93
N THR A 111 -9.64 8.83 27.22
CA THR A 111 -10.53 10.01 27.38
C THR A 111 -9.83 11.39 27.22
N GLN A 112 -10.38 12.18 26.26
CA GLN A 112 -10.51 13.65 26.14
C GLN A 112 -9.34 14.61 25.73
N THR A 113 -9.55 15.19 24.54
CA THR A 113 -9.67 16.61 24.14
C THR A 113 -8.53 17.63 24.35
N GLN A 114 -8.31 18.36 23.24
CA GLN A 114 -7.72 19.70 23.02
C GLN A 114 -6.20 19.78 22.82
N THR A 115 -5.79 19.97 21.56
CA THR A 115 -5.00 21.17 21.20
C THR A 115 -5.14 21.51 19.72
N GLN A 116 -5.77 22.65 19.47
CA GLN A 116 -5.76 23.39 18.21
C GLN A 116 -4.32 23.90 17.97
N ALA A 117 -3.68 23.55 16.84
CA ALA A 117 -2.52 24.22 16.21
C ALA A 117 -1.73 23.35 15.21
N LYS A 118 -1.98 22.02 15.11
CA LYS A 118 -1.31 21.10 14.15
C LYS A 118 -2.20 20.58 13.02
N THR A 119 -3.39 21.14 12.84
CA THR A 119 -4.36 20.69 11.83
C THR A 119 -3.91 21.03 10.40
N GLY A 120 -3.23 22.16 10.19
CA GLY A 120 -2.74 22.57 8.87
C GLY A 120 -1.63 21.67 8.31
N GLU A 121 -0.50 21.58 9.02
CA GLU A 121 0.71 20.85 8.57
C GLU A 121 0.45 19.35 8.34
N THR A 122 -0.37 18.74 9.20
CA THR A 122 -0.76 17.34 9.07
C THR A 122 -1.71 17.12 7.89
N ALA A 123 -2.60 18.07 7.58
CA ALA A 123 -3.43 18.02 6.38
C ALA A 123 -2.59 18.14 5.09
N TYR A 124 -1.55 18.99 5.07
CA TYR A 124 -0.59 19.04 3.96
C TYR A 124 0.16 17.71 3.79
N THR A 125 0.55 17.06 4.89
CA THR A 125 1.19 15.73 4.83
C THR A 125 0.25 14.68 4.27
N LEU A 126 -1.06 14.79 4.51
CA LEU A 126 -2.03 13.86 3.96
C LEU A 126 -2.25 14.04 2.45
N ARG A 127 -2.00 15.23 1.87
CA ARG A 127 -2.14 15.46 0.41
C ARG A 127 -1.29 14.53 -0.45
N ARG A 128 -0.19 13.99 0.07
CA ARG A 128 0.62 12.98 -0.63
C ARG A 128 -0.11 11.65 -0.86
N PHE A 129 -1.21 11.44 -0.14
CA PHE A 129 -2.10 10.28 -0.29
C PHE A 129 -3.37 10.62 -1.08
N ALA A 130 -3.44 11.79 -1.70
CA ALA A 130 -4.58 12.13 -2.53
C ALA A 130 -4.67 11.12 -3.70
N GLY A 131 -5.88 10.65 -3.95
CA GLY A 131 -6.17 9.57 -4.89
C GLY A 131 -6.17 8.17 -4.29
N TYR A 132 -5.79 7.98 -3.02
CA TYR A 132 -5.94 6.68 -2.37
C TYR A 132 -7.35 6.45 -1.82
N ILE A 133 -7.73 5.18 -1.70
CA ILE A 133 -8.88 4.75 -0.90
C ILE A 133 -8.39 4.54 0.54
N PHE A 134 -9.05 5.17 1.49
CA PHE A 134 -8.81 5.00 2.91
C PHE A 134 -9.78 4.00 3.53
N LEU A 135 -9.27 3.16 4.41
CA LEU A 135 -10.04 2.26 5.26
C LEU A 135 -9.92 2.68 6.72
N GLN A 136 -11.04 2.97 7.35
CA GLN A 136 -11.08 3.35 8.76
C GLN A 136 -10.78 2.14 9.65
N VAL A 137 -9.70 2.18 10.44
CA VAL A 137 -9.28 1.02 11.23
C VAL A 137 -9.80 0.98 12.67
N GLU A 138 -10.44 2.04 13.14
CA GLU A 138 -10.82 2.21 14.56
C GLU A 138 -12.33 2.06 14.82
N LYS A 139 -13.12 1.75 13.79
CA LYS A 139 -14.58 1.61 13.91
C LYS A 139 -15.09 0.49 13.02
N ASN A 140 -15.82 0.81 11.94
CA ASN A 140 -16.56 -0.18 11.16
C ASN A 140 -15.83 -0.61 9.87
N GLY A 141 -14.55 -0.26 9.69
CA GLY A 141 -13.86 -0.55 8.43
C GLY A 141 -14.35 0.30 7.26
N GLU A 142 -14.97 1.45 7.52
CA GLU A 142 -15.58 2.30 6.50
C GLU A 142 -14.57 2.74 5.45
N ALA A 143 -14.95 2.65 4.18
CA ALA A 143 -14.14 3.06 3.05
C ALA A 143 -14.42 4.50 2.63
N TYR A 144 -13.37 5.23 2.30
CA TYR A 144 -13.42 6.62 1.85
C TYR A 144 -12.50 6.81 0.65
N TYR A 145 -12.99 7.38 -0.44
CA TYR A 145 -12.16 7.83 -1.56
C TYR A 145 -11.62 9.23 -1.26
N TYR A 146 -10.31 9.40 -1.24
CA TYR A 146 -9.69 10.71 -1.06
C TYR A 146 -9.38 11.34 -2.42
N HIS A 147 -10.17 12.31 -2.85
CA HIS A 147 -10.13 12.85 -4.21
C HIS A 147 -8.88 13.70 -4.48
N PRO A 148 -8.12 13.45 -5.57
CA PRO A 148 -6.83 14.09 -5.81
C PRO A 148 -6.89 15.58 -6.18
N ALA A 149 -8.01 16.07 -6.74
CA ALA A 149 -8.12 17.47 -7.15
C ALA A 149 -8.61 18.40 -6.03
N GLU A 150 -9.46 17.90 -5.15
CA GLU A 150 -10.15 18.73 -4.14
C GLU A 150 -9.62 18.49 -2.73
N TYR A 151 -8.81 17.46 -2.53
CA TYR A 151 -8.32 17.04 -1.22
C TYR A 151 -9.47 16.85 -0.21
N ARG A 152 -10.55 16.24 -0.68
CA ARG A 152 -11.74 15.89 0.10
C ARG A 152 -11.95 14.38 0.11
N ARG A 153 -12.42 13.86 1.23
CA ARG A 153 -12.81 12.46 1.36
C ARG A 153 -14.29 12.27 1.02
N TYR A 154 -14.59 11.18 0.35
CA TYR A 154 -15.93 10.82 -0.07
C TYR A 154 -16.24 9.41 0.40
N TYR A 155 -17.37 9.24 1.05
CA TYR A 155 -17.74 7.96 1.64
C TYR A 155 -18.10 6.93 0.56
N LEU A 156 -17.56 5.72 0.67
CA LEU A 156 -17.79 4.59 -0.25
C LEU A 156 -18.55 3.42 0.41
N GLY A 157 -18.93 3.54 1.69
CA GLY A 157 -19.45 2.40 2.45
C GLY A 157 -20.85 1.93 2.06
N ARG A 158 -21.69 2.79 1.45
CA ARG A 158 -23.00 2.39 0.91
C ARG A 158 -22.95 2.37 -0.63
N PRO A 159 -23.63 1.40 -1.29
CA PRO A 159 -23.68 1.34 -2.75
C PRO A 159 -24.15 2.65 -3.40
N ALA A 160 -25.12 3.33 -2.78
CA ALA A 160 -25.64 4.60 -3.27
C ALA A 160 -24.57 5.72 -3.26
N ASP A 161 -23.78 5.84 -2.20
CA ASP A 161 -22.72 6.87 -2.13
C ASP A 161 -21.58 6.55 -3.08
N ALA A 162 -21.16 5.29 -3.13
CA ALA A 162 -20.13 4.84 -4.06
C ALA A 162 -20.54 5.11 -5.51
N PHE A 163 -21.82 4.88 -5.85
CA PHE A 163 -22.37 5.24 -7.15
C PHE A 163 -22.32 6.74 -7.43
N GLN A 164 -22.67 7.60 -6.46
CA GLN A 164 -22.56 9.05 -6.64
C GLN A 164 -21.11 9.50 -6.85
N VAL A 165 -20.17 8.94 -6.09
CA VAL A 165 -18.72 9.18 -6.27
C VAL A 165 -18.29 8.82 -7.67
N MET A 166 -18.60 7.60 -8.13
CA MET A 166 -18.26 7.15 -9.47
C MET A 166 -18.92 8.02 -10.55
N ARG A 167 -20.17 8.44 -10.36
CA ARG A 167 -20.89 9.22 -11.38
C ARG A 167 -20.42 10.67 -11.47
N LYS A 168 -20.06 11.29 -10.35
CA LYS A 168 -19.81 12.75 -10.27
C LYS A 168 -18.34 13.13 -10.22
N LEU A 169 -17.48 12.26 -9.70
CA LEU A 169 -16.06 12.55 -9.50
C LEU A 169 -15.14 11.78 -10.44
N SER A 170 -15.66 10.80 -11.19
CA SER A 170 -14.87 10.09 -12.19
C SER A 170 -14.59 10.97 -13.40
N LEU A 171 -13.48 10.67 -14.09
CA LEU A 171 -13.20 11.23 -15.40
C LEU A 171 -13.71 10.28 -16.48
N GLY A 172 -14.49 10.79 -17.42
CA GLY A 172 -14.82 10.04 -18.63
C GLY A 172 -13.57 9.88 -19.49
N ALA A 173 -13.32 8.66 -19.96
CA ALA A 173 -12.21 8.35 -20.85
C ALA A 173 -12.65 7.42 -21.98
N LYS A 174 -11.98 7.55 -23.14
CA LYS A 174 -12.22 6.67 -24.30
C LYS A 174 -11.86 5.23 -23.98
N HIS A 175 -12.58 4.30 -24.59
CA HIS A 175 -12.34 2.87 -24.40
C HIS A 175 -10.92 2.49 -24.79
N ASP A 176 -10.45 2.99 -25.93
CA ASP A 176 -9.11 2.68 -26.45
C ASP A 176 -7.99 3.11 -25.50
N PHE A 177 -8.13 4.28 -24.88
CA PHE A 177 -7.20 4.78 -23.87
C PHE A 177 -7.17 3.87 -22.64
N ILE A 178 -8.34 3.48 -22.11
CA ILE A 178 -8.40 2.59 -20.95
C ILE A 178 -7.84 1.21 -21.31
N ALA A 179 -8.24 0.64 -22.44
CA ALA A 179 -7.91 -0.72 -22.88
C ALA A 179 -6.41 -0.89 -23.12
N ASN A 180 -5.80 0.00 -23.91
CA ASN A 180 -4.44 -0.15 -24.41
C ASN A 180 -3.36 0.44 -23.49
N THR A 181 -3.76 1.13 -22.41
CA THR A 181 -2.81 1.69 -21.44
C THR A 181 -2.48 0.69 -20.34
N THR A 182 -1.21 0.27 -20.29
CA THR A 182 -0.69 -0.57 -19.19
C THR A 182 -0.33 0.25 -17.96
N TYR A 183 0.35 1.39 -18.15
CA TYR A 183 0.74 2.32 -17.10
C TYR A 183 0.16 3.69 -17.40
N PHE A 184 -0.68 4.19 -16.50
CA PHE A 184 -1.42 5.42 -16.72
C PHE A 184 -0.60 6.67 -16.40
N PRO A 185 -0.82 7.78 -17.14
CA PRO A 185 -0.11 9.04 -16.93
C PRO A 185 -0.54 9.75 -15.64
N ASP A 186 0.34 10.56 -15.07
CA ASP A 186 0.19 11.15 -13.72
C ASP A 186 -1.13 11.91 -13.49
N HIS A 187 -1.71 12.52 -14.52
CA HIS A 187 -2.94 13.32 -14.39
C HIS A 187 -4.20 12.49 -14.11
N VAL A 188 -4.18 11.18 -14.39
CA VAL A 188 -5.29 10.25 -14.07
C VAL A 188 -4.97 9.33 -12.89
N VAL A 189 -3.74 9.36 -12.38
CA VAL A 189 -3.34 8.52 -11.26
C VAL A 189 -4.13 8.90 -10.00
N GLY A 190 -4.64 7.89 -9.29
CA GLY A 190 -5.49 8.08 -8.12
C GLY A 190 -6.91 8.53 -8.45
N ARG A 191 -7.29 8.56 -9.73
CA ARG A 191 -8.65 8.86 -10.15
C ARG A 191 -9.42 7.59 -10.49
N ILE A 192 -10.74 7.75 -10.55
CA ILE A 192 -11.64 6.76 -11.13
C ILE A 192 -11.92 7.21 -12.56
N LEU A 193 -11.71 6.30 -13.52
CA LEU A 193 -12.04 6.50 -14.92
C LEU A 193 -13.34 5.75 -15.24
N LEU A 194 -14.21 6.39 -16.00
CA LEU A 194 -15.43 5.81 -16.53
C LEU A 194 -15.28 5.63 -18.05
N ASP A 195 -15.50 4.42 -18.54
CA ASP A 195 -15.55 4.17 -19.97
C ASP A 195 -16.85 4.72 -20.57
N VAL A 196 -16.73 5.80 -21.35
CA VAL A 196 -17.89 6.49 -21.95
C VAL A 196 -18.30 5.93 -23.32
N GLU A 197 -17.52 5.01 -23.89
CA GLU A 197 -17.76 4.42 -25.21
C GLU A 197 -18.32 2.98 -25.11
N LYS A 198 -18.40 2.43 -23.90
CA LYS A 198 -18.96 1.10 -23.59
C LYS A 198 -20.15 1.19 -22.64
N ASN A 199 -20.16 0.40 -21.56
CA ASN A 199 -21.29 0.26 -20.64
C ASN A 199 -21.16 1.14 -19.40
N GLY A 200 -20.22 2.09 -19.38
CA GLY A 200 -19.92 2.85 -18.17
C GLY A 200 -19.11 2.05 -17.16
N GLU A 201 -18.22 1.16 -17.62
CA GLU A 201 -17.30 0.45 -16.75
C GLU A 201 -16.41 1.43 -15.98
N ALA A 202 -16.33 1.26 -14.66
CA ALA A 202 -15.49 2.09 -13.80
C ALA A 202 -14.16 1.39 -13.49
N TYR A 203 -13.07 2.15 -13.54
CA TYR A 203 -11.72 1.69 -13.25
C TYR A 203 -11.00 2.65 -12.31
N TYR A 204 -10.49 2.14 -11.19
CA TYR A 204 -9.63 2.89 -10.28
C TYR A 204 -8.18 2.79 -10.74
N ILE A 205 -7.50 3.93 -10.91
CA ILE A 205 -6.08 3.98 -11.27
C ILE A 205 -5.26 4.08 -9.99
N TYR A 206 -4.60 3.00 -9.60
CA TYR A 206 -3.94 2.94 -8.30
C TYR A 206 -2.66 3.78 -8.26
N PRO A 207 -2.47 4.68 -7.25
CA PRO A 207 -1.30 5.55 -7.22
C PRO A 207 0.07 4.88 -7.11
N LYS A 208 0.15 3.65 -6.59
CA LYS A 208 1.44 2.99 -6.36
C LYS A 208 2.05 2.44 -7.65
N ASP A 209 1.25 1.79 -8.48
CA ASP A 209 1.72 1.06 -9.67
C ASP A 209 1.19 1.63 -10.99
N ARG A 210 0.29 2.63 -10.92
CA ARG A 210 -0.32 3.31 -12.06
C ARG A 210 -1.12 2.36 -12.96
N LYS A 211 -1.58 1.21 -12.44
CA LYS A 211 -2.42 0.27 -13.17
C LYS A 211 -3.90 0.52 -12.90
N LYS A 212 -4.76 0.10 -13.83
CA LYS A 212 -6.21 0.13 -13.69
C LYS A 212 -6.72 -1.09 -12.92
N TYR A 213 -7.70 -0.87 -12.07
CA TYR A 213 -8.41 -1.91 -11.33
C TYR A 213 -9.91 -1.74 -11.53
N TYR A 214 -10.58 -2.80 -11.97
CA TYR A 214 -12.00 -2.74 -12.31
C TYR A 214 -12.87 -2.60 -11.05
N LEU A 215 -13.76 -1.61 -11.03
CA LEU A 215 -14.60 -1.26 -9.87
C LEU A 215 -16.09 -1.56 -10.09
N GLY A 216 -16.46 -2.15 -11.22
CA GLY A 216 -17.86 -2.31 -11.64
C GLY A 216 -18.64 -3.43 -10.93
N ARG A 217 -17.97 -4.41 -10.32
CA ARG A 217 -18.63 -5.49 -9.55
C ARG A 217 -18.36 -5.34 -8.05
N PRO A 218 -19.32 -5.67 -7.17
CA PRO A 218 -19.15 -5.62 -5.72
C PRO A 218 -17.89 -6.35 -5.22
N ASP A 219 -17.64 -7.56 -5.72
CA ASP A 219 -16.48 -8.37 -5.30
C ASP A 219 -15.14 -7.74 -5.72
N ASP A 220 -15.07 -7.15 -6.90
CA ASP A 220 -13.85 -6.46 -7.36
C ASP A 220 -13.61 -5.19 -6.55
N ALA A 221 -14.67 -4.41 -6.29
CA ALA A 221 -14.58 -3.21 -5.46
C ALA A 221 -14.13 -3.57 -4.03
N PHE A 222 -14.67 -4.64 -3.45
CA PHE A 222 -14.26 -5.12 -2.13
C PHE A 222 -12.80 -5.57 -2.11
N ARG A 223 -12.36 -6.28 -3.14
CA ARG A 223 -10.97 -6.68 -3.31
C ARG A 223 -10.04 -5.47 -3.38
N ILE A 224 -10.36 -4.47 -4.20
CA ILE A 224 -9.61 -3.21 -4.29
C ILE A 224 -9.50 -2.53 -2.93
N MET A 225 -10.62 -2.41 -2.21
CA MET A 225 -10.64 -1.80 -0.88
C MET A 225 -9.71 -2.56 0.06
N ARG A 226 -9.80 -3.89 0.12
CA ARG A 226 -9.01 -4.75 1.01
C ARG A 226 -7.51 -4.79 0.67
N GLU A 227 -7.16 -4.79 -0.61
CA GLU A 227 -5.79 -5.02 -1.08
C GLU A 227 -5.02 -3.72 -1.34
N LEU A 228 -5.70 -2.69 -1.84
CA LEU A 228 -5.09 -1.42 -2.24
C LEU A 228 -5.43 -0.26 -1.29
N GLY A 229 -6.41 -0.45 -0.41
CA GLY A 229 -6.82 0.54 0.58
C GLY A 229 -5.74 0.80 1.63
N LEU A 230 -5.61 2.06 2.04
CA LEU A 230 -4.71 2.47 3.12
C LEU A 230 -5.48 2.60 4.43
N GLY A 231 -5.00 1.94 5.48
CA GLY A 231 -5.54 2.10 6.82
C GLY A 231 -5.37 3.54 7.34
N ILE A 232 -6.43 4.10 7.93
CA ILE A 232 -6.41 5.44 8.52
C ILE A 232 -7.12 5.46 9.87
N SER A 233 -6.54 6.15 10.85
CA SER A 233 -7.16 6.42 12.16
C SER A 233 -8.26 7.47 12.05
N ASN A 234 -9.19 7.46 12.99
CA ASN A 234 -10.27 8.45 13.07
C ASN A 234 -9.72 9.87 13.19
N VAL A 235 -8.64 10.04 13.97
CA VAL A 235 -7.97 11.33 14.13
C VAL A 235 -7.49 11.88 12.79
N ASN A 236 -6.75 11.09 12.00
CA ASN A 236 -6.22 11.55 10.71
C ASN A 236 -7.34 11.69 9.67
N LEU A 237 -8.31 10.79 9.69
CA LEU A 237 -9.45 10.83 8.77
C LEU A 237 -10.31 12.08 9.00
N ASN A 238 -10.44 12.54 10.24
CA ASN A 238 -11.14 13.78 10.59
C ASN A 238 -10.39 15.06 10.20
N LEU A 239 -9.10 14.97 9.86
CA LEU A 239 -8.35 16.08 9.29
C LEU A 239 -8.63 16.29 7.79
N VAL A 240 -9.24 15.30 7.14
CA VAL A 240 -9.63 15.39 5.74
C VAL A 240 -11.09 15.82 5.67
N ASP A 241 -11.31 16.96 5.02
CA ASP A 241 -12.64 17.51 4.82
C ASP A 241 -13.52 16.51 4.07
N THR A 242 -14.73 16.31 4.58
CA THR A 242 -15.74 15.52 3.88
C THR A 242 -16.23 16.32 2.67
N GLY A 243 -16.23 15.68 1.50
CA GLY A 243 -16.84 16.24 0.31
C GLY A 243 -18.33 15.95 0.27
N THR A 244 -19.09 16.86 -0.34
CA THR A 244 -20.53 16.76 -0.51
C THR A 244 -20.86 16.54 -1.98
N ILE A 245 -21.61 15.48 -2.27
CA ILE A 245 -22.09 15.16 -3.61
C ILE A 245 -23.61 15.11 -3.53
N TYR A 246 -24.27 16.23 -3.86
CA TYR A 246 -25.73 16.36 -3.94
C TYR A 246 -26.16 16.54 -5.40
#